data_AF-A0A370GZV5-F1
#
_entry.id   AF-A0A370GZV5-F1
#
_cell.length_a   1.000
_cell.length_b   1.000
_cell.length_c   1.000
_cell.angle_alpha   90.00
_cell.angle_beta   90.00
_cell.angle_gamma   90.00
#
_symmetry.space_group_name_H-M   'P 1'
#
loop_
_entity.id
_entity.type
_entity.pdbx_description
1 polymer ?
#
loop_
_entity_poly.entity_id
_entity_poly.type
_entity_poly.pdbx_seq_one_letter_code
_entity_poly.pdbx_strand_id
1 'polypeptide(L)'
;MLPQRKDKLCQELSECFNKFNNASLQKNGGVHHSYDITQRFYPFSNEYDFNLTLEKMDALKPHQTSKLRIAILTGESNILSILPELSQHADLVICNDIDYRVHEHISYMRQCMMKADSRSQFNELYFDGTPLLPARNFNRQLIQRDLDYYAERLGERYFLYSDQRFVNAKSVLAQLNFAYTNIDMFDVEQVSLLVNFMKDKNACVTLLNVTNLHEYNSENRLQNTIEMLFADNPDPILLYSTSLLQSQFTTQLAAYFEFMKKNPPIMLRPSMTFFNPPDRKSPPGNLGKEHRCTLL
;
A
#
# COMPACT_ATOMS: atom_id res chain seq x y z
N MET A 1 5.37 13.04 22.08
CA MET A 1 3.94 12.69 22.34
C MET A 1 3.91 11.35 23.07
N LEU A 2 3.18 11.20 24.17
CA LEU A 2 3.22 9.96 24.99
C LEU A 2 2.61 8.76 24.23
N PRO A 3 3.17 7.53 24.35
CA PRO A 3 2.68 6.32 23.69
C PRO A 3 1.16 6.10 23.81
N GLN A 4 0.59 6.34 24.99
CA GLN A 4 -0.84 6.19 25.27
C GLN A 4 -1.77 7.06 24.40
N ARG A 5 -1.29 8.20 23.88
CA ARG A 5 -2.09 9.03 22.95
C ARG A 5 -2.18 8.41 21.55
N LYS A 6 -1.17 7.66 21.13
CA LYS A 6 -1.12 7.05 19.78
C LYS A 6 -2.07 5.83 19.70
N ASP A 7 -2.05 4.96 20.70
CA ASP A 7 -2.96 3.80 20.77
C ASP A 7 -4.42 4.22 20.78
N LYS A 8 -4.75 5.24 21.59
CA LYS A 8 -6.10 5.79 21.66
C LYS A 8 -6.56 6.35 20.31
N LEU A 9 -5.68 7.03 19.58
CA LEU A 9 -6.01 7.56 18.26
C LEU A 9 -6.30 6.46 17.24
N CYS A 10 -5.51 5.38 17.23
CA CYS A 10 -5.78 4.22 16.37
C CYS A 10 -7.14 3.60 16.67
N GLN A 11 -7.47 3.42 17.95
CA GLN A 11 -8.78 2.92 18.35
C GLN A 11 -9.89 3.89 17.93
N GLU A 12 -9.73 5.19 18.20
CA GLU A 12 -10.71 6.21 17.81
C GLU A 12 -10.89 6.29 16.29
N LEU A 13 -9.82 6.14 15.49
CA LEU A 13 -9.88 6.03 14.02
C LEU A 13 -10.70 4.81 13.60
N SER A 14 -10.36 3.63 14.11
CA SER A 14 -11.08 2.39 13.79
C SER A 14 -12.57 2.49 14.18
N GLU A 15 -12.89 3.04 15.35
CA GLU A 15 -14.28 3.25 15.79
C GLU A 15 -15.03 4.26 14.91
N CYS A 16 -14.36 5.35 14.53
CA CYS A 16 -14.91 6.39 13.67
C CYS A 16 -15.26 5.81 12.29
N PHE A 17 -14.34 5.06 11.68
CA PHE A 17 -14.57 4.47 10.36
C PHE A 17 -15.54 3.31 10.37
N ASN A 18 -15.55 2.48 11.41
CA ASN A 18 -16.60 1.46 11.58
C ASN A 18 -17.99 2.11 11.64
N LYS A 19 -18.14 3.27 12.29
CA LYS A 19 -19.41 4.02 12.28
C LYS A 19 -19.74 4.58 10.89
N PHE A 20 -18.75 5.11 10.17
CA PHE A 20 -18.96 5.63 8.81
C PHE A 20 -19.36 4.56 7.80
N ASN A 21 -18.70 3.41 7.83
CA ASN A 21 -19.03 2.28 6.97
C ASN A 21 -20.46 1.81 7.16
N ASN A 22 -20.89 1.70 8.42
CA ASN A 22 -22.25 1.31 8.73
C ASN A 22 -23.27 2.38 8.27
N ALA A 23 -22.93 3.67 8.35
CA ALA A 23 -23.79 4.76 7.90
C ALA A 23 -23.88 4.90 6.37
N SER A 24 -22.77 4.70 5.63
CA SER A 24 -22.74 4.75 4.17
C SER A 24 -23.46 3.55 3.54
N LEU A 25 -23.29 2.36 4.12
CA LEU A 25 -24.03 1.14 3.73
C LEU A 25 -25.54 1.31 3.88
N GLN A 26 -25.98 2.02 4.93
CA GLN A 26 -27.40 2.31 5.16
C GLN A 26 -27.97 3.35 4.19
N LYS A 27 -27.20 4.38 3.83
CA LYS A 27 -27.66 5.44 2.90
C LYS A 27 -27.74 5.00 1.44
N ASN A 28 -26.86 4.10 0.99
CA ASN A 28 -26.79 3.67 -0.40
C ASN A 28 -27.63 2.42 -0.73
N GLY A 29 -28.59 2.05 0.14
CA GLY A 29 -29.54 0.97 -0.11
C GLY A 29 -28.91 -0.40 -0.35
N GLY A 30 -27.68 -0.63 0.12
CA GLY A 30 -26.96 -1.88 -0.13
C GLY A 30 -26.62 -2.12 -1.60
N VAL A 31 -26.60 -1.09 -2.46
CA VAL A 31 -26.02 -1.21 -3.80
C VAL A 31 -24.51 -1.28 -3.65
N HIS A 32 -24.01 -2.44 -3.22
CA HIS A 32 -22.71 -2.88 -3.69
C HIS A 32 -22.80 -2.81 -5.21
N HIS A 33 -21.99 -1.96 -5.85
CA HIS A 33 -21.57 -2.29 -7.20
C HIS A 33 -20.93 -3.67 -7.09
N SER A 34 -21.73 -4.69 -7.34
CA SER A 34 -21.34 -6.09 -7.41
C SER A 34 -20.53 -6.24 -8.69
N TYR A 35 -19.37 -5.56 -8.75
CA TYR A 35 -18.22 -6.26 -9.28
C TYR A 35 -18.22 -7.61 -8.57
N ASP A 36 -18.09 -8.70 -9.31
CA ASP A 36 -17.89 -10.02 -8.72
C ASP A 36 -16.50 -10.05 -8.07
N ILE A 37 -16.33 -9.27 -6.98
CA ILE A 37 -15.10 -9.13 -6.19
C ILE A 37 -14.74 -10.48 -5.58
N THR A 38 -15.67 -11.43 -5.56
CA THR A 38 -15.44 -12.79 -5.10
C THR A 38 -14.39 -13.53 -5.94
N GLN A 39 -14.09 -13.08 -7.17
CA GLN A 39 -13.16 -13.79 -8.05
C GLN A 39 -11.75 -13.18 -8.16
N ARG A 40 -11.53 -11.91 -7.79
CA ARG A 40 -10.23 -11.24 -7.98
C ARG A 40 -9.78 -10.55 -6.70
N PHE A 41 -8.95 -11.26 -5.94
CA PHE A 41 -8.23 -10.73 -4.80
C PHE A 41 -6.75 -10.58 -5.18
N TYR A 42 -6.18 -9.41 -4.92
CA TYR A 42 -4.79 -9.07 -5.23
C TYR A 42 -4.02 -8.78 -3.94
N PRO A 43 -3.56 -9.82 -3.22
CA PRO A 43 -2.89 -9.67 -1.91
C PRO A 43 -1.45 -9.15 -2.03
N PHE A 44 -1.03 -8.77 -3.22
CA PHE A 44 0.35 -8.61 -3.63
C PHE A 44 0.40 -7.42 -4.61
N SER A 45 1.14 -6.34 -4.27
CA SER A 45 1.52 -5.23 -5.20
C SER A 45 2.38 -5.66 -6.42
N ASN A 46 1.89 -5.49 -7.64
CA ASN A 46 2.64 -5.83 -8.86
C ASN A 46 3.58 -4.72 -9.37
N GLU A 47 3.87 -3.73 -8.54
CA GLU A 47 4.65 -2.53 -8.90
C GLU A 47 6.12 -2.82 -9.30
N TYR A 48 6.68 -1.97 -10.18
CA TYR A 48 8.06 -1.97 -10.65
C TYR A 48 8.88 -0.85 -10.05
N ASP A 49 10.18 -1.09 -9.91
CA ASP A 49 11.16 -0.11 -9.43
C ASP A 49 10.82 0.50 -8.06
N PHE A 50 10.06 -0.23 -7.23
CA PHE A 50 9.69 0.23 -5.90
C PHE A 50 10.92 0.41 -4.99
N ASN A 51 12.00 -0.34 -5.23
CA ASN A 51 13.30 -0.11 -4.58
C ASN A 51 13.83 1.32 -4.81
N LEU A 52 13.72 1.86 -6.03
CA LEU A 52 14.11 3.24 -6.35
C LEU A 52 13.22 4.26 -5.64
N THR A 53 11.93 3.92 -5.46
CA THR A 53 11.00 4.73 -4.67
C THR A 53 11.41 4.76 -3.20
N LEU A 54 11.80 3.61 -2.63
CA LEU A 54 12.31 3.52 -1.26
C LEU A 54 13.61 4.29 -1.08
N GLU A 55 14.55 4.23 -2.03
CA GLU A 55 15.78 5.03 -2.00
C GLU A 55 15.51 6.54 -1.98
N LYS A 56 14.57 7.01 -2.81
CA LYS A 56 14.16 8.41 -2.81
C LYS A 56 13.50 8.82 -1.49
N MET A 57 12.65 7.96 -0.92
CA MET A 57 12.04 8.22 0.39
C MET A 57 13.08 8.30 1.51
N ASP A 58 14.06 7.41 1.51
CA ASP A 58 15.14 7.34 2.51
C ASP A 58 16.04 8.59 2.47
N ALA A 59 16.25 9.16 1.28
CA ALA A 59 17.05 10.37 1.10
C ALA A 59 16.35 11.66 1.56
N LEU A 60 15.04 11.63 1.84
CA LEU A 60 14.28 12.82 2.17
C LEU A 60 14.31 13.14 3.66
N LYS A 61 14.37 14.43 3.95
CA LYS A 61 14.18 14.91 5.32
C LYS A 61 12.69 14.81 5.68
N PRO A 62 12.37 14.28 6.87
CA PRO A 62 11.00 14.28 7.36
C PRO A 62 10.41 15.70 7.46
N HIS A 63 9.14 15.83 7.09
CA HIS A 63 8.40 17.08 7.29
C HIS A 63 8.38 17.44 8.79
N GLN A 64 8.85 18.66 9.09
CA GLN A 64 8.96 19.16 10.46
C GLN A 64 7.62 19.77 10.88
N THR A 65 6.93 19.10 11.80
CA THR A 65 5.62 19.56 12.30
C THR A 65 5.41 19.15 13.74
N SER A 66 4.59 19.93 14.46
CA SER A 66 4.08 19.57 15.79
C SER A 66 2.85 18.65 15.72
N LYS A 67 2.27 18.48 14.52
CA LYS A 67 1.15 17.58 14.26
C LYS A 67 1.63 16.13 14.24
N LEU A 68 0.70 15.21 14.49
CA LEU A 68 0.95 13.79 14.22
C LEU A 68 1.06 13.57 12.71
N ARG A 69 2.10 12.86 12.25
CA ARG A 69 2.34 12.61 10.83
C ARG A 69 1.67 11.31 10.41
N ILE A 70 0.82 11.37 9.39
CA ILE A 70 0.05 10.22 8.90
C ILE A 70 0.55 9.84 7.51
N ALA A 71 0.83 8.55 7.33
CA ALA A 71 0.94 7.93 6.01
C ALA A 71 -0.36 7.21 5.67
N ILE A 72 -0.89 7.41 4.47
CA ILE A 72 -2.01 6.65 3.94
C ILE A 72 -1.49 5.77 2.81
N LEU A 73 -1.70 4.46 2.90
CA LEU A 73 -1.23 3.49 1.91
C LEU A 73 -2.41 2.74 1.31
N THR A 74 -2.54 2.79 -0.02
CA THR A 74 -3.60 2.08 -0.75
C THR A 74 -3.14 0.67 -1.14
N GLY A 75 -3.97 -0.35 -0.92
CA GLY A 75 -3.59 -1.74 -1.24
C GLY A 75 -2.57 -2.33 -0.29
N GLU A 76 -1.90 -3.41 -0.74
CA GLU A 76 -0.82 -4.03 0.04
C GLU A 76 0.45 -3.16 0.06
N SER A 77 0.70 -2.36 -0.99
CA SER A 77 1.74 -1.30 -1.00
C SER A 77 3.14 -1.73 -0.53
N ASN A 78 3.52 -3.00 -0.67
CA ASN A 78 4.78 -3.54 -0.14
C ASN A 78 4.95 -3.24 1.36
N ILE A 79 3.88 -3.36 2.15
CA ILE A 79 3.71 -2.75 3.47
C ILE A 79 4.85 -3.07 4.45
N LEU A 80 5.36 -4.30 4.46
CA LEU A 80 6.45 -4.68 5.36
C LEU A 80 7.81 -4.20 4.87
N SER A 81 7.99 -4.10 3.55
CA SER A 81 9.23 -3.66 2.93
C SER A 81 9.43 -2.15 2.98
N ILE A 82 8.35 -1.35 3.01
CA ILE A 82 8.43 0.12 3.12
C ILE A 82 8.71 0.60 4.55
N LEU A 83 8.50 -0.22 5.58
CA LEU A 83 8.50 0.23 6.99
C LEU A 83 9.75 1.02 7.40
N PRO A 84 10.98 0.55 7.15
CA PRO A 84 12.18 1.25 7.61
C PRO A 84 12.24 2.71 7.12
N GLU A 85 11.96 2.92 5.83
CA GLU A 85 11.93 4.24 5.21
C GLU A 85 10.69 5.04 5.66
N LEU A 86 9.54 4.38 5.81
CA LEU A 86 8.28 5.00 6.23
C LEU A 86 8.34 5.61 7.64
N SER A 87 9.06 4.96 8.55
CA SER A 87 9.18 5.40 9.95
C SER A 87 9.73 6.82 10.11
N GLN A 88 10.53 7.25 9.13
CA GLN A 88 11.08 8.59 9.09
C GLN A 88 9.97 9.62 8.82
N HIS A 89 8.94 9.24 8.06
CA HIS A 89 7.93 10.16 7.51
C HIS A 89 6.57 10.09 8.20
N ALA A 90 6.30 9.07 9.02
CA ALA A 90 5.01 8.85 9.65
C ALA A 90 5.12 8.40 11.10
N ASP A 91 4.11 8.74 11.89
CA ASP A 91 3.87 8.24 13.24
C ASP A 91 2.76 7.18 13.30
N LEU A 92 1.83 7.26 12.33
CA LEU A 92 0.68 6.39 12.15
C LEU A 92 0.51 6.07 10.67
N VAL A 93 0.19 4.81 10.37
CA VAL A 93 -0.07 4.30 9.03
C VAL A 93 -1.54 3.94 8.92
N ILE A 94 -2.24 4.53 7.95
CA ILE A 94 -3.59 4.14 7.56
C ILE A 94 -3.46 3.21 6.35
N CYS A 95 -3.76 1.94 6.53
CA CYS A 95 -3.91 0.98 5.44
C CYS A 95 -5.32 1.15 4.86
N ASN A 96 -5.42 1.78 3.69
CA ASN A 96 -6.68 2.05 3.02
C ASN A 96 -6.90 1.06 1.87
N ASP A 97 -8.03 0.35 1.86
CA ASP A 97 -8.46 -0.42 0.70
C ASP A 97 -9.96 -0.66 0.78
N ILE A 98 -10.66 -0.56 -0.35
CA ILE A 98 -12.10 -0.86 -0.43
C ILE A 98 -12.38 -2.36 -0.21
N ASP A 99 -11.40 -3.23 -0.47
CA ASP A 99 -11.45 -4.67 -0.23
C ASP A 99 -10.87 -5.03 1.14
N TYR A 100 -11.75 -5.34 2.09
CA TYR A 100 -11.38 -5.70 3.47
C TYR A 100 -10.43 -6.90 3.56
N ARG A 101 -10.40 -7.79 2.56
CA ARG A 101 -9.50 -8.95 2.55
C ARG A 101 -8.04 -8.53 2.48
N VAL A 102 -7.76 -7.38 1.86
CA VAL A 102 -6.42 -6.76 1.86
C VAL A 102 -6.03 -6.40 3.30
N HIS A 103 -6.96 -5.86 4.09
CA HIS A 103 -6.70 -5.51 5.49
C HIS A 103 -6.42 -6.75 6.35
N GLU A 104 -7.21 -7.80 6.17
CA GLU A 104 -7.00 -9.09 6.85
C GLU A 104 -5.63 -9.67 6.53
N HIS A 105 -5.24 -9.65 5.25
CA HIS A 105 -3.94 -10.15 4.81
C HIS A 105 -2.78 -9.31 5.35
N ILE A 106 -2.84 -7.97 5.29
CA ILE A 106 -1.83 -7.08 5.88
C ILE A 106 -1.72 -7.32 7.39
N SER A 107 -2.86 -7.40 8.09
CA SER A 107 -2.90 -7.67 9.53
C SER A 107 -2.23 -9.00 9.86
N TYR A 108 -2.52 -10.04 9.07
CA TYR A 108 -1.92 -11.36 9.24
C TYR A 108 -0.39 -11.33 9.03
N MET A 109 0.09 -10.69 7.96
CA MET A 109 1.53 -10.54 7.71
C MET A 109 2.24 -9.80 8.86
N ARG A 110 1.64 -8.73 9.37
CA ARG A 110 2.17 -7.99 10.52
C ARG A 110 2.24 -8.86 11.77
N GLN A 111 1.20 -9.65 12.07
CA GLN A 111 1.19 -10.57 13.19
C GLN A 111 2.29 -11.65 13.07
N CYS A 112 2.47 -12.20 11.88
CA CYS A 112 3.56 -13.16 11.61
C CYS A 112 4.93 -12.53 11.90
N MET A 113 5.17 -11.31 11.42
CA MET A 113 6.43 -10.59 11.65
C MET A 113 6.67 -10.30 13.14
N MET A 114 5.64 -9.89 13.88
CA MET A 114 5.76 -9.64 15.31
C MET A 114 6.10 -10.91 16.11
N LYS A 115 5.56 -12.06 15.72
CA LYS A 115 5.79 -13.36 16.37
C LYS A 115 7.10 -14.04 15.95
N ALA A 116 7.58 -13.80 14.73
CA ALA A 116 8.75 -14.47 14.19
C ALA A 116 10.07 -13.88 14.70
N ASP A 117 10.96 -14.71 15.21
CA ASP A 117 12.32 -14.35 15.64
C ASP A 117 13.33 -14.36 14.49
N SER A 118 12.98 -14.96 13.35
CA SER A 118 13.82 -15.04 12.16
C SER A 118 13.00 -15.00 10.86
N ARG A 119 13.68 -14.80 9.74
CA ARG A 119 13.06 -14.85 8.39
C ARG A 119 12.47 -16.22 8.05
N SER A 120 13.13 -17.31 8.46
CA SER A 120 12.62 -18.67 8.24
C SER A 120 11.32 -18.88 9.00
N GLN A 121 11.30 -18.50 10.28
CA GLN A 121 10.12 -18.62 11.12
C GLN A 121 8.97 -17.71 10.64
N PHE A 122 9.27 -16.54 10.08
CA PHE A 122 8.25 -15.72 9.43
C PHE A 122 7.56 -16.50 8.30
N ASN A 123 8.34 -17.13 7.41
CA ASN A 123 7.78 -17.89 6.29
C ASN A 123 6.93 -19.08 6.80
N GLU A 124 7.41 -19.82 7.78
CA GLU A 124 6.64 -20.92 8.41
C GLU A 124 5.30 -20.42 8.95
N LEU A 125 5.32 -19.39 9.81
CA LEU A 125 4.11 -18.79 10.37
C LEU A 125 3.18 -18.25 9.29
N TYR A 126 3.73 -17.62 8.26
CA TYR A 126 2.93 -17.08 7.17
C TYR A 126 2.17 -18.20 6.43
N PHE A 127 2.85 -19.30 6.07
CA PHE A 127 2.21 -20.40 5.35
C PHE A 127 1.28 -21.27 6.20
N ASP A 128 1.45 -21.31 7.52
CA ASP A 128 0.64 -22.15 8.40
C ASP A 128 -0.82 -21.68 8.55
N GLY A 129 -1.10 -20.39 8.34
CA GLY A 129 -2.42 -19.83 8.62
C GLY A 129 -2.83 -18.65 7.73
N THR A 130 -2.15 -18.43 6.60
CA THR A 130 -2.47 -17.28 5.74
C THR A 130 -3.92 -17.30 5.27
N PRO A 131 -4.65 -16.17 5.34
CA PRO A 131 -6.04 -16.07 4.88
C PRO A 131 -6.18 -16.29 3.36
N LEU A 132 -5.05 -16.38 2.64
CA LEU A 132 -5.03 -16.66 1.20
C LEU A 132 -5.38 -18.12 0.87
N LEU A 133 -4.93 -19.10 1.68
CA LEU A 133 -5.02 -20.52 1.33
C LEU A 133 -6.45 -21.08 1.16
N PRO A 134 -7.45 -20.63 1.94
CA PRO A 134 -8.84 -21.06 1.73
C PRO A 134 -9.45 -20.55 0.41
N ALA A 135 -8.86 -19.54 -0.23
CA ALA A 135 -9.38 -18.99 -1.48
C ALA A 135 -8.98 -19.88 -2.68
N ARG A 136 -9.96 -20.21 -3.53
CA ARG A 136 -9.85 -21.21 -4.63
C ARG A 136 -8.67 -21.01 -5.61
N ASN A 137 -8.09 -19.82 -5.64
CA ASN A 137 -7.05 -19.42 -6.61
C ASN A 137 -5.63 -19.35 -6.02
N PHE A 138 -5.46 -19.61 -4.72
CA PHE A 138 -4.17 -19.56 -4.07
C PHE A 138 -3.74 -20.95 -3.58
N ASN A 139 -2.47 -21.24 -3.75
CA ASN A 139 -1.81 -22.36 -3.10
C ASN A 139 -0.41 -21.93 -2.67
N ARG A 140 0.23 -22.74 -1.82
CA ARG A 140 1.56 -22.43 -1.27
C ARG A 140 2.60 -22.13 -2.35
N GLN A 141 2.60 -22.87 -3.46
CA GLN A 141 3.59 -22.67 -4.55
C GLN A 141 3.38 -21.34 -5.27
N LEU A 142 2.13 -20.97 -5.56
CA LEU A 142 1.79 -19.69 -6.20
C LEU A 142 2.16 -18.51 -5.30
N ILE A 143 1.80 -18.62 -4.01
CA ILE A 143 2.15 -17.60 -3.00
C ILE A 143 3.67 -17.47 -2.88
N GLN A 144 4.41 -18.57 -2.80
CA GLN A 144 5.87 -18.54 -2.71
C GLN A 144 6.49 -17.89 -3.95
N ARG A 145 6.03 -18.26 -5.15
CA ARG A 145 6.50 -17.65 -6.40
C ARG A 145 6.26 -16.14 -6.41
N ASP A 146 5.10 -15.70 -5.95
CA ASP A 146 4.79 -14.28 -5.86
C ASP A 146 5.73 -13.62 -4.82
N LEU A 147 5.98 -14.19 -3.64
CA LEU A 147 6.97 -13.65 -2.70
C LEU A 147 8.41 -13.60 -3.26
N ASP A 148 8.84 -14.63 -3.99
CA ASP A 148 10.17 -14.69 -4.62
C ASP A 148 10.33 -13.59 -5.67
N TYR A 149 9.28 -13.36 -6.46
CA TYR A 149 9.22 -12.28 -7.45
C TYR A 149 9.40 -10.89 -6.80
N TYR A 150 8.91 -10.70 -5.57
CA TYR A 150 9.08 -9.44 -4.85
C TYR A 150 10.49 -9.30 -4.34
N ALA A 151 11.04 -10.40 -3.81
CA ALA A 151 12.40 -10.43 -3.32
C ALA A 151 13.38 -10.02 -4.43
N GLU A 152 13.18 -10.52 -5.65
CA GLU A 152 13.99 -10.15 -6.83
C GLU A 152 13.88 -8.64 -7.14
N ARG A 153 12.68 -8.09 -7.13
CA ARG A 153 12.41 -6.71 -7.58
C ARG A 153 12.76 -5.65 -6.56
N LEU A 154 12.60 -5.97 -5.28
CA LEU A 154 12.95 -5.07 -4.18
C LEU A 154 14.42 -5.20 -3.77
N GLY A 155 15.08 -6.31 -4.12
CA GLY A 155 16.47 -6.58 -3.76
C GLY A 155 16.70 -6.42 -2.26
N GLU A 156 17.73 -5.66 -1.89
CA GLU A 156 18.13 -5.45 -0.49
C GLU A 156 17.07 -4.74 0.37
N ARG A 157 16.08 -4.08 -0.25
CA ARG A 157 14.98 -3.42 0.45
C ARG A 157 13.84 -4.37 0.82
N TYR A 158 13.82 -5.60 0.28
CA TYR A 158 12.82 -6.61 0.64
C TYR A 158 12.95 -7.01 2.13
N PHE A 159 11.85 -7.03 2.88
CA PHE A 159 11.91 -7.25 4.33
C PHE A 159 12.48 -8.62 4.74
N LEU A 160 12.47 -9.64 3.87
CA LEU A 160 13.10 -10.95 4.10
C LEU A 160 14.46 -11.11 3.38
N TYR A 161 15.04 -10.04 2.85
CA TYR A 161 16.32 -10.12 2.15
C TYR A 161 17.46 -10.61 3.05
N SER A 162 17.63 -9.96 4.20
CA SER A 162 18.67 -10.27 5.19
C SER A 162 18.11 -10.23 6.61
N ASP A 163 18.80 -10.87 7.56
CA ASP A 163 18.41 -10.84 8.97
C ASP A 163 18.40 -9.41 9.52
N GLN A 164 19.36 -8.58 9.10
CA GLN A 164 19.43 -7.18 9.47
C GLN A 164 18.22 -6.38 8.95
N ARG A 165 17.81 -6.58 7.69
CA ARG A 165 16.63 -5.91 7.11
C ARG A 165 15.35 -6.35 7.81
N PHE A 166 15.22 -7.65 8.09
CA PHE A 166 14.08 -8.21 8.82
C PHE A 166 13.96 -7.63 10.24
N VAL A 167 15.05 -7.63 11.01
CA VAL A 167 15.08 -7.07 12.36
C VAL A 167 14.74 -5.57 12.35
N ASN A 168 15.26 -4.82 11.38
CA ASN A 168 14.96 -3.39 11.23
C ASN A 168 13.46 -3.16 10.97
N ALA A 169 12.90 -3.86 9.98
CA ALA A 169 11.48 -3.76 9.66
C ALA A 169 10.58 -4.20 10.83
N LYS A 170 10.95 -5.27 11.57
CA LYS A 170 10.22 -5.73 12.76
C LYS A 170 10.28 -4.70 13.90
N SER A 171 11.44 -4.10 14.14
CA SER A 171 11.61 -3.05 15.15
C SER A 171 10.73 -1.83 14.86
N VAL A 172 10.71 -1.41 13.59
CA VAL A 172 9.84 -0.31 13.15
C VAL A 172 8.37 -0.67 13.24
N LEU A 173 7.98 -1.89 12.83
CA LEU A 173 6.62 -2.38 12.95
C LEU A 173 6.09 -2.29 14.39
N ALA A 174 6.95 -2.54 15.38
CA ALA A 174 6.62 -2.44 16.79
C ALA A 174 6.43 -0.99 17.29
N GLN A 175 6.97 0.00 16.57
CA GLN A 175 6.92 1.43 16.93
C GLN A 175 5.81 2.19 16.21
N LEU A 176 5.48 1.78 14.98
CA LEU A 176 4.45 2.38 14.17
C LEU A 176 3.06 1.91 14.60
N ASN A 177 2.12 2.85 14.57
CA ASN A 177 0.72 2.57 14.81
C ASN A 177 0.01 2.37 13.48
N PHE A 178 -0.98 1.47 13.45
CA PHE A 178 -1.70 1.13 12.23
C PHE A 178 -3.20 1.26 12.45
N ALA A 179 -3.87 1.86 11.49
CA ALA A 179 -5.32 1.88 11.37
C ALA A 179 -5.72 1.32 10.00
N TYR A 180 -6.94 0.81 9.90
CA TYR A 180 -7.48 0.25 8.67
C TYR A 180 -8.74 1.01 8.27
N THR A 181 -8.82 1.39 7.00
CA THR A 181 -9.96 2.11 6.43
C THR A 181 -10.29 1.56 5.05
N ASN A 182 -11.53 1.73 4.64
CA ASN A 182 -12.09 1.35 3.34
C ASN A 182 -12.70 2.57 2.66
N ILE A 183 -12.05 3.71 2.83
CA ILE A 183 -12.48 4.97 2.24
C ILE A 183 -12.27 4.85 0.73
N ASP A 184 -13.32 5.19 -0.01
CA ASP A 184 -13.19 5.42 -1.44
C ASP A 184 -12.43 6.73 -1.66
N MET A 185 -11.21 6.63 -2.20
CA MET A 185 -10.34 7.78 -2.47
C MET A 185 -10.87 8.67 -3.60
N PHE A 186 -11.91 8.26 -4.32
CA PHE A 186 -12.66 9.10 -5.27
C PHE A 186 -13.89 9.78 -4.64
N ASP A 187 -14.29 9.40 -3.41
CA ASP A 187 -15.41 9.98 -2.71
C ASP A 187 -14.98 11.19 -1.87
N VAL A 188 -15.31 12.39 -2.37
CA VAL A 188 -14.98 13.66 -1.73
C VAL A 188 -15.59 13.79 -0.33
N GLU A 189 -16.79 13.26 -0.10
CA GLU A 189 -17.44 13.33 1.21
C GLU A 189 -16.70 12.45 2.22
N GLN A 190 -16.37 11.21 1.85
CA GLN A 190 -15.62 10.31 2.73
C GLN A 190 -14.22 10.86 3.05
N VAL A 191 -13.51 11.39 2.05
CA VAL A 191 -12.18 11.98 2.26
C VAL A 191 -12.27 13.26 3.10
N SER A 192 -13.31 14.09 2.92
CA SER A 192 -13.56 15.28 3.76
C SER A 192 -13.72 14.90 5.23
N LEU A 193 -14.46 13.83 5.51
CA LEU A 193 -14.66 13.34 6.87
C LEU A 193 -13.35 12.85 7.50
N LEU A 194 -12.52 12.12 6.75
CA LEU A 194 -11.18 11.73 7.20
C LEU A 194 -10.31 12.96 7.49
N VAL A 195 -10.29 13.95 6.60
CA VAL A 195 -9.52 15.20 6.79
C VAL A 195 -9.97 15.96 8.02
N ASN A 196 -11.28 16.12 8.24
CA ASN A 196 -11.81 16.80 9.42
C ASN A 196 -11.45 16.05 10.70
N PHE A 197 -11.57 14.72 10.70
CA PHE A 197 -11.13 13.91 11.83
C PHE A 197 -9.64 14.10 12.14
N MET A 198 -8.77 14.10 11.11
CA MET A 198 -7.34 14.33 11.31
C MET A 198 -7.05 15.72 11.88
N LYS A 199 -7.77 16.76 11.41
CA LYS A 199 -7.66 18.13 11.95
C LYS A 199 -8.03 18.17 13.44
N ASP A 200 -9.14 17.55 13.84
CA ASP A 200 -9.58 17.48 15.24
C ASP A 200 -8.54 16.79 16.16
N LYS A 201 -7.74 15.89 15.59
CA LYS A 201 -6.68 15.16 16.29
C LYS A 201 -5.30 15.81 16.17
N ASN A 202 -5.23 17.02 15.61
CA ASN A 202 -3.98 17.72 15.33
C ASN A 202 -2.98 16.84 14.56
N ALA A 203 -3.46 16.21 13.49
CA ALA A 203 -2.70 15.35 12.60
C ALA A 203 -2.68 15.91 11.18
N CYS A 204 -1.70 15.53 10.36
CA CYS A 204 -1.64 15.84 8.95
C CYS A 204 -1.10 14.66 8.14
N VAL A 205 -1.51 14.59 6.87
CA VAL A 205 -0.98 13.59 5.93
C VAL A 205 0.38 14.06 5.43
N THR A 206 1.42 13.29 5.71
CA THR A 206 2.79 13.53 5.23
C THR A 206 3.12 12.67 4.01
N LEU A 207 2.49 11.51 3.90
CA LEU A 207 2.69 10.58 2.80
C LEU A 207 1.37 9.98 2.35
N LEU A 208 1.19 9.88 1.04
CA LEU A 208 0.09 9.17 0.41
C LEU A 208 0.62 8.23 -0.67
N ASN A 209 0.27 6.95 -0.60
CA ASN A 209 0.41 6.01 -1.71
C ASN A 209 -0.97 5.77 -2.34
N VAL A 210 -1.10 6.16 -3.61
CA VAL A 210 -2.32 5.97 -4.40
C VAL A 210 -2.16 4.87 -5.47
N THR A 211 -1.06 4.12 -5.47
CA THR A 211 -0.74 3.11 -6.48
C THR A 211 -1.08 3.61 -7.90
N ASN A 212 -1.89 2.89 -8.66
CA ASN A 212 -2.37 3.27 -9.98
C ASN A 212 -3.81 3.83 -9.95
N LEU A 213 -4.32 4.31 -8.81
CA LEU A 213 -5.71 4.82 -8.70
C LEU A 213 -6.06 5.89 -9.75
N HIS A 214 -5.08 6.69 -10.20
CA HIS A 214 -5.32 7.70 -11.24
C HIS A 214 -5.75 7.12 -12.58
N GLU A 215 -5.44 5.85 -12.87
CA GLU A 215 -5.88 5.16 -14.08
C GLU A 215 -7.38 4.89 -14.11
N TYR A 216 -8.04 5.00 -12.95
CA TYR A 216 -9.48 4.80 -12.79
C TYR A 216 -10.24 6.13 -12.58
N ASN A 217 -9.54 7.28 -12.59
CA ASN A 217 -10.09 8.58 -12.23
C ASN A 217 -10.79 9.30 -13.40
N SER A 218 -12.02 8.91 -13.76
CA SER A 218 -12.73 9.46 -14.93
C SER A 218 -13.12 10.95 -14.84
N GLU A 219 -13.05 11.60 -13.67
CA GLU A 219 -13.63 12.93 -13.43
C GLU A 219 -12.78 13.86 -12.54
N ASN A 220 -11.46 13.70 -12.49
CA ASN A 220 -10.57 14.48 -11.60
C ASN A 220 -10.90 14.38 -10.10
N ARG A 221 -11.77 13.44 -9.68
CA ARG A 221 -12.15 13.24 -8.28
C ARG A 221 -10.94 12.96 -7.40
N LEU A 222 -10.01 12.14 -7.89
CA LEU A 222 -8.77 11.83 -7.18
C LEU A 222 -7.88 13.07 -6.97
N GLN A 223 -7.87 14.03 -7.91
CA GLN A 223 -7.11 15.26 -7.73
C GLN A 223 -7.66 16.03 -6.53
N ASN A 224 -8.98 16.24 -6.48
CA ASN A 224 -9.64 16.99 -5.41
C ASN A 224 -9.37 16.34 -4.04
N THR A 225 -9.43 15.01 -3.95
CA THR A 225 -9.20 14.30 -2.69
C THR A 225 -7.75 14.36 -2.25
N ILE A 226 -6.77 14.27 -3.17
CA ILE A 226 -5.35 14.45 -2.86
C ILE A 226 -5.08 15.88 -2.37
N GLU A 227 -5.62 16.90 -3.03
CA GLU A 227 -5.48 18.30 -2.62
C GLU A 227 -6.04 18.52 -1.21
N MET A 228 -7.20 17.93 -0.90
CA MET A 228 -7.80 18.00 0.44
C MET A 228 -6.94 17.34 1.52
N LEU A 229 -6.36 16.17 1.22
CA LEU A 229 -5.51 15.43 2.17
C LEU A 229 -4.22 16.18 2.49
N PHE A 230 -3.64 16.87 1.51
CA PHE A 230 -2.39 17.60 1.65
C PHE A 230 -2.54 19.11 1.91
N ALA A 231 -3.76 19.62 2.11
CA ALA A 231 -4.02 21.04 2.31
C ALA A 231 -3.17 21.69 3.44
N ASP A 232 -2.81 20.92 4.46
CA ASP A 232 -2.03 21.36 5.62
C ASP A 232 -0.54 20.95 5.55
N ASN A 233 -0.07 20.40 4.43
CA ASN A 233 1.30 19.95 4.25
C ASN A 233 1.94 20.54 2.98
N PRO A 234 2.88 21.51 3.11
CA PRO A 234 3.56 22.11 1.97
C PRO A 234 4.56 21.18 1.28
N ASP A 235 5.01 20.11 1.95
CA ASP A 235 6.01 19.17 1.47
C ASP A 235 5.47 17.72 1.47
N PRO A 236 4.44 17.41 0.68
CA PRO A 236 3.82 16.08 0.66
C PRO A 236 4.72 15.07 -0.05
N ILE A 237 4.70 13.83 0.42
CA ILE A 237 5.23 12.69 -0.34
C ILE A 237 4.05 11.98 -1.01
N LEU A 238 4.05 11.94 -2.34
CA LEU A 238 3.08 11.18 -3.12
C LEU A 238 3.79 10.03 -3.85
N LEU A 239 3.35 8.81 -3.56
CA LEU A 239 3.74 7.58 -4.23
C LEU A 239 2.61 7.16 -5.18
N TYR A 240 2.95 6.84 -6.41
CA TYR A 240 2.01 6.38 -7.42
C TYR A 240 2.72 5.48 -8.43
N SER A 241 1.99 4.65 -9.16
CA SER A 241 2.53 3.77 -10.20
C SER A 241 1.88 4.06 -11.53
N THR A 242 2.66 4.13 -12.61
CA THR A 242 2.14 4.41 -13.96
C THR A 242 1.41 3.21 -14.59
N SER A 243 0.91 3.38 -15.82
CA SER A 243 0.28 2.31 -16.63
C SER A 243 1.18 1.13 -16.98
N LEU A 244 2.50 1.29 -16.80
CA LEU A 244 3.47 0.21 -16.87
C LEU A 244 3.79 -0.38 -15.50
N LEU A 245 2.99 -0.04 -14.49
CA LEU A 245 3.15 -0.38 -13.08
C LEU A 245 4.48 0.09 -12.49
N GLN A 246 5.18 1.02 -13.13
CA GLN A 246 6.42 1.60 -12.62
C GLN A 246 6.09 2.55 -11.48
N SER A 247 6.57 2.24 -10.28
CA SER A 247 6.47 3.12 -9.12
C SER A 247 7.26 4.40 -9.34
N GLN A 248 6.58 5.48 -9.03
CA GLN A 248 7.04 6.84 -9.13
C GLN A 248 6.89 7.50 -7.77
N PHE A 249 7.66 8.56 -7.62
CA PHE A 249 7.79 9.32 -6.41
C PHE A 249 7.76 10.80 -6.79
N THR A 250 6.99 11.61 -6.09
CA THR A 250 7.06 13.07 -6.22
C THR A 250 6.74 13.79 -4.92
N THR A 251 7.35 14.96 -4.75
CA THR A 251 6.93 15.98 -3.77
C THR A 251 6.23 17.17 -4.41
N GLN A 252 6.15 17.19 -5.74
CA GLN A 252 5.54 18.27 -6.51
C GLN A 252 4.16 17.83 -7.02
N LEU A 253 3.10 18.14 -6.27
CA LEU A 253 1.72 17.75 -6.64
C LEU A 253 1.31 18.27 -8.02
N ALA A 254 1.71 19.50 -8.36
CA ALA A 254 1.43 20.07 -9.68
C ALA A 254 2.00 19.21 -10.82
N ALA A 255 3.20 18.65 -10.67
CA ALA A 255 3.80 17.77 -11.66
C ALA A 255 3.01 16.46 -11.83
N TYR A 256 2.49 15.90 -10.73
CA TYR A 256 1.60 14.74 -10.76
C TYR A 256 0.26 15.05 -11.43
N PHE A 257 -0.35 16.19 -11.12
CA PHE A 257 -1.62 16.59 -11.75
C PHE A 257 -1.47 16.85 -13.25
N GLU A 258 -0.37 17.45 -13.67
CA GLU A 258 -0.03 17.57 -15.09
C GLU A 258 0.23 16.20 -15.74
N PHE A 259 0.84 15.25 -15.01
CA PHE A 259 0.97 13.86 -15.47
C PHE A 259 -0.41 13.20 -15.68
N MET A 260 -1.34 13.33 -14.73
CA MET A 260 -2.70 12.76 -14.86
C MET A 260 -3.46 13.36 -16.05
N LYS A 261 -3.35 14.67 -16.28
CA LYS A 261 -3.99 15.32 -17.44
C LYS A 261 -3.44 14.82 -18.78
N LYS A 262 -2.13 14.56 -18.86
CA LYS A 262 -1.46 14.04 -20.06
C LYS A 262 -1.71 12.55 -20.30
N ASN A 263 -2.04 11.80 -19.24
CA ASN A 263 -2.28 10.37 -19.27
C ASN A 263 -3.69 10.10 -18.72
N PRO A 264 -4.75 10.52 -19.44
CA PRO A 264 -6.11 10.33 -18.97
C PRO A 264 -6.39 8.84 -18.76
N PRO A 265 -7.32 8.50 -17.86
CA PRO A 265 -7.72 7.13 -17.58
C PRO A 265 -7.90 6.34 -18.86
N ILE A 266 -7.20 5.21 -18.97
CA ILE A 266 -7.56 4.21 -19.96
C ILE A 266 -8.87 3.64 -19.41
N MET A 267 -10.01 4.19 -19.82
CA MET A 267 -11.30 3.55 -19.57
C MET A 267 -11.14 2.12 -20.07
N LEU A 268 -10.98 1.19 -19.13
CA LEU A 268 -10.89 -0.22 -19.44
C LEU A 268 -12.23 -0.56 -20.07
N ARG A 269 -12.25 -0.60 -21.39
CA ARG A 269 -13.36 -1.26 -22.09
C ARG A 269 -13.46 -2.63 -21.44
N PRO A 270 -14.68 -3.11 -21.10
CA PRO A 270 -14.88 -4.38 -20.40
C PRO A 270 -14.26 -5.64 -21.05
N SER A 271 -13.56 -5.49 -22.18
CA SER A 271 -12.97 -6.55 -22.97
C SER A 271 -11.44 -6.67 -22.90
N MET A 272 -10.72 -5.86 -22.09
CA MET A 272 -9.29 -6.13 -21.90
C MET A 272 -9.11 -7.25 -20.88
N THR A 273 -8.91 -8.46 -21.41
CA THR A 273 -8.12 -9.49 -20.75
C THR A 273 -6.77 -8.88 -20.38
N PHE A 274 -6.69 -8.33 -19.18
CA PHE A 274 -5.43 -7.98 -18.54
C PHE A 274 -4.50 -9.18 -18.66
N PHE A 275 -3.23 -8.89 -18.99
CA PHE A 275 -2.15 -9.86 -19.04
C PHE A 275 -2.36 -10.97 -18.01
N ASN A 276 -2.79 -12.14 -18.49
CA ASN A 276 -2.34 -13.35 -17.81
C ASN A 276 -0.83 -13.26 -17.89
N PRO A 277 -0.08 -13.27 -16.77
CA PRO A 277 1.35 -13.55 -16.86
C PRO A 277 1.49 -14.80 -17.74
N PRO A 278 2.43 -14.80 -18.71
CA PRO A 278 2.50 -15.80 -19.77
C PRO A 278 2.32 -17.18 -19.15
N ASP A 279 1.27 -17.87 -19.61
CA ASP A 279 0.74 -19.14 -19.12
C ASP A 279 1.25 -19.63 -17.75
N ARG A 280 0.34 -19.67 -16.76
CA ARG A 280 0.51 -20.33 -15.44
C ARG A 280 0.81 -21.85 -15.51
N LYS A 281 1.27 -22.39 -16.64
CA LYS A 281 1.46 -23.82 -16.91
C LYS A 281 2.89 -24.25 -17.27
N SER A 282 3.85 -23.34 -17.38
CA SER A 282 5.22 -23.74 -17.75
C SER A 282 6.17 -23.67 -16.55
N PRO A 283 6.79 -24.78 -16.11
CA PRO A 283 7.89 -24.72 -15.15
C PRO A 283 9.06 -23.93 -15.76
N PRO A 284 9.94 -23.33 -14.93
CA PRO A 284 11.03 -22.50 -15.44
C PRO A 284 11.94 -23.34 -16.33
N GLY A 285 11.93 -23.02 -17.62
CA GLY A 285 12.93 -23.51 -18.56
C GLY A 285 14.28 -22.93 -18.15
N ASN A 286 15.30 -23.80 -18.08
CA ASN A 286 16.70 -23.45 -17.87
C ASN A 286 17.09 -22.27 -18.77
N LEU A 287 17.23 -21.08 -18.19
CA LEU A 287 17.97 -19.99 -18.83
C LEU A 287 19.45 -20.30 -18.68
N GLY A 288 19.99 -20.77 -19.79
CA GLY A 288 21.39 -21.04 -20.00
C GLY A 288 22.26 -19.79 -19.85
N LYS A 289 23.54 -20.13 -19.66
CA LYS A 289 24.72 -19.27 -19.60
C LYS A 289 24.82 -18.28 -20.77
N GLU A 290 25.70 -17.30 -20.55
CA GLU A 290 26.30 -16.35 -21.50
C GLU A 290 25.46 -15.06 -21.69
N HIS A 291 25.97 -13.86 -21.43
CA HIS A 291 27.26 -13.32 -21.85
C HIS A 291 27.96 -12.47 -20.77
N ARG A 292 29.28 -12.70 -20.66
CA ARG A 292 30.24 -11.68 -20.23
C ARG A 292 30.19 -10.53 -21.24
N CYS A 293 30.08 -9.30 -20.77
CA CYS A 293 30.69 -8.18 -21.46
C CYS A 293 31.68 -7.52 -20.51
N THR A 294 32.91 -7.45 -20.97
CA THR A 294 34.07 -6.90 -20.28
C THR A 294 34.38 -5.57 -20.96
N LEU A 295 34.92 -4.65 -20.18
CA LEU A 295 35.90 -3.61 -20.52
C LEU A 295 35.44 -2.14 -20.64
N LEU A 296 36.19 -1.36 -19.85
CA LEU A 296 36.48 0.08 -19.82
C LEU A 296 35.47 0.99 -19.14
#